data_AF-A0AAW8HGD1-F1
#
_entry.id   AF-A0AAW8HGD1-F1
#
_cell.length_a   1.000
_cell.length_b   1.000
_cell.length_c   1.000
_cell.angle_alpha   90.00
_cell.angle_beta   90.00
_cell.angle_gamma   90.00
#
_symmetry.space_group_name_H-M   'P 1'
#
loop_
_entity.id
_entity.type
_entity.pdbx_description
1 polymer ?
#
loop_
_entity_poly.entity_id
_entity_poly.type
_entity_poly.pdbx_seq_one_letter_code
_entity_poly.pdbx_strand_id
1 'polypeptide(L)'
;MTATTLGDLFPTLRNAVSAPCHPQKKDRKTPATVTRSGTAERLKALYPEIDGWHPVLVTKAWFHWCGQNQLDTQEPETRDERFPDFIIHLLMENMRAEDGAKRKKGQTMSLSERLDRLFAGEGQENAECH
;
A
#
# COMPACT_ATOMS: atom_id res chain seq x y z
N MET A 1 45.87 -42.00 -16.53
CA MET A 1 45.57 -40.79 -15.74
C MET A 1 44.06 -40.71 -15.58
N THR A 2 43.52 -40.88 -14.38
CA THR A 2 42.08 -40.82 -14.12
C THR A 2 41.69 -39.39 -13.72
N ALA A 3 40.89 -38.71 -14.54
CA ALA A 3 40.42 -37.35 -14.26
C ALA A 3 39.38 -37.39 -13.14
N THR A 4 39.70 -36.79 -11.99
CA THR A 4 38.74 -36.58 -10.90
C THR A 4 37.80 -35.43 -11.29
N THR A 5 36.51 -35.73 -11.42
CA THR A 5 35.49 -34.70 -11.69
C THR A 5 35.00 -34.14 -10.35
N LEU A 6 34.60 -32.86 -10.33
CA LEU A 6 34.14 -32.15 -9.12
C LEU A 6 33.07 -32.93 -8.31
N GLY A 7 32.26 -33.74 -8.99
CA GLY A 7 31.24 -34.60 -8.39
C GLY A 7 31.78 -35.81 -7.60
N ASP A 8 33.07 -36.15 -7.72
CA ASP A 8 33.73 -37.19 -6.91
C ASP A 8 34.30 -36.64 -5.61
N LEU A 9 34.62 -35.34 -5.57
CA LEU A 9 35.15 -34.66 -4.39
C LEU A 9 34.04 -34.28 -3.39
N PHE A 10 32.80 -34.14 -3.85
CA PHE A 10 31.66 -33.70 -3.02
C PHE A 10 30.40 -34.53 -3.30
N PRO A 11 30.25 -35.70 -2.66
CA PRO A 11 29.11 -36.60 -2.88
C PRO A 11 27.74 -35.96 -2.59
N THR A 12 27.70 -34.97 -1.70
CA THR A 12 26.50 -34.21 -1.31
C THR A 12 25.91 -33.37 -2.44
N LEU A 13 26.70 -32.99 -3.45
CA LEU A 13 26.24 -32.20 -4.60
C LEU A 13 25.58 -33.03 -5.71
N ARG A 14 25.76 -34.36 -5.71
CA ARG A 14 25.18 -35.24 -6.74
C ARG A 14 23.63 -35.18 -6.75
N ASN A 15 23.01 -34.92 -5.60
CA ASN A 15 21.55 -34.81 -5.47
C ASN A 15 20.98 -33.46 -5.92
N ALA A 16 21.80 -32.43 -6.11
CA ALA A 16 21.31 -31.11 -6.53
C ALA A 16 21.08 -30.99 -8.04
N VAL A 17 21.65 -31.89 -8.85
CA VAL A 17 21.63 -31.80 -10.32
C VAL A 17 20.59 -32.73 -10.97
N SER A 18 20.01 -33.68 -10.22
CA SER A 18 19.03 -34.65 -10.76
C SER A 18 17.56 -34.30 -10.45
N ALA A 19 17.22 -33.03 -10.28
CA ALA A 19 15.82 -32.61 -10.28
C ALA A 19 15.43 -32.09 -11.68
N PRO A 20 14.71 -32.87 -12.51
CA PRO A 20 14.03 -32.31 -13.65
C PRO A 20 12.76 -31.62 -13.13
N CYS A 21 12.60 -30.32 -13.42
CA CYS A 21 11.35 -29.73 -13.90
C CYS A 21 11.45 -28.19 -13.88
N HIS A 22 11.46 -27.64 -15.10
CA HIS A 22 10.75 -26.45 -15.58
C HIS A 22 10.54 -25.24 -14.64
N PRO A 23 10.88 -24.01 -15.07
CA PRO A 23 10.69 -22.80 -14.29
C PRO A 23 9.21 -22.52 -14.05
N GLN A 24 8.71 -22.84 -12.86
CA GLN A 24 7.51 -22.21 -12.35
C GLN A 24 7.90 -20.79 -11.92
N LYS A 25 7.59 -19.82 -12.78
CA LYS A 25 7.33 -18.45 -12.32
C LYS A 25 6.48 -18.58 -11.06
N LYS A 26 6.95 -18.02 -9.94
CA LYS A 26 6.10 -17.83 -8.77
C LYS A 26 5.04 -16.81 -9.18
N ASP A 27 4.00 -17.28 -9.85
CA ASP A 27 2.66 -16.78 -9.65
C ASP A 27 2.45 -16.81 -8.14
N ARG A 28 2.67 -15.65 -7.52
CA ARG A 28 2.10 -15.36 -6.21
C ARG A 28 0.60 -15.44 -6.44
N LYS A 29 0.07 -16.66 -6.32
CA LYS A 29 -1.35 -16.94 -6.14
C LYS A 29 -1.74 -16.22 -4.87
N THR A 30 -2.09 -14.94 -5.02
CA THR A 30 -3.09 -14.30 -4.18
C THR A 30 -4.26 -15.27 -4.17
N PRO A 31 -4.75 -15.69 -2.99
CA PRO A 31 -5.92 -16.53 -2.94
C PRO A 31 -6.99 -15.82 -3.77
N ALA A 32 -7.58 -16.54 -4.72
CA ALA A 32 -8.78 -16.14 -5.42
C ALA A 32 -9.93 -16.15 -4.40
N THR A 33 -9.86 -15.23 -3.44
CA THR A 33 -11.01 -14.80 -2.69
C THR A 33 -11.87 -14.14 -3.74
N VAL A 34 -13.02 -14.75 -4.01
CA VAL A 34 -14.14 -14.11 -4.72
C VAL A 34 -14.44 -12.83 -3.93
N THR A 35 -13.74 -11.76 -4.28
CA THR A 35 -13.78 -10.48 -3.61
C THR A 35 -14.69 -9.66 -4.48
N ARG A 36 -15.88 -9.41 -3.96
CA ARG A 36 -16.63 -8.20 -4.30
C ARG A 36 -15.59 -7.08 -4.41
N SER A 37 -15.33 -6.58 -5.62
CA SER A 37 -14.21 -5.67 -5.91
C SER A 37 -14.26 -4.54 -4.88
N GLY A 38 -13.27 -4.47 -3.98
CA GLY A 38 -13.30 -3.48 -2.93
C GLY A 38 -13.13 -2.07 -3.50
N THR A 39 -13.42 -1.07 -2.67
CA THR A 39 -13.25 0.35 -3.03
C THR A 39 -11.83 0.64 -3.54
N ALA A 40 -10.81 -0.01 -2.97
CA ALA A 40 -9.42 0.13 -3.40
C ALA A 40 -9.22 -0.39 -4.83
N GLU A 41 -9.72 -1.58 -5.15
CA GLU A 41 -9.61 -2.19 -6.48
C GLU A 41 -10.34 -1.34 -7.53
N ARG A 42 -11.49 -0.77 -7.18
CA ARG A 42 -12.23 0.14 -8.05
C ARG A 42 -11.47 1.45 -8.29
N LEU A 43 -10.86 2.01 -7.24
CA LEU A 43 -10.03 3.20 -7.35
C LEU A 43 -8.82 2.96 -8.25
N LYS A 44 -8.15 1.81 -8.11
CA LYS A 44 -7.01 1.45 -8.96
C LYS A 44 -7.39 1.29 -10.43
N ALA A 45 -8.59 0.77 -10.70
CA ALA A 45 -9.10 0.67 -12.07
C ALA A 45 -9.41 2.05 -12.70
N LEU A 46 -9.84 3.02 -11.89
CA LEU A 46 -10.14 4.39 -12.36
C LEU A 46 -8.90 5.28 -12.44
N TYR A 47 -7.89 5.02 -11.63
CA TYR A 47 -6.69 5.82 -11.50
C TYR A 47 -5.45 4.90 -11.57
N PRO A 48 -5.01 4.50 -12.77
CA PRO A 48 -3.84 3.64 -12.93
C PRO A 48 -2.55 4.23 -12.32
N GLU A 49 -2.47 5.56 -12.20
CA GLU A 49 -1.39 6.29 -11.54
C GLU A 49 -1.23 5.97 -10.05
N ILE A 50 -2.30 5.55 -9.37
CA ILE A 50 -2.28 5.16 -7.94
C ILE A 50 -2.31 3.64 -7.73
N ASP A 51 -2.19 2.83 -8.79
CA ASP A 51 -2.26 1.36 -8.69
C ASP A 51 -1.24 0.78 -7.71
N GLY A 52 -0.04 1.37 -7.70
CA GLY A 52 1.06 1.00 -6.80
C GLY A 52 0.93 1.52 -5.36
N TRP A 53 -0.10 2.29 -5.04
CA TRP A 53 -0.24 2.92 -3.72
C TRP A 53 -0.85 1.95 -2.71
N HIS A 54 -0.61 2.22 -1.42
CA HIS A 54 -1.12 1.36 -0.35
C HIS A 54 -2.66 1.42 -0.30
N PRO A 55 -3.38 0.28 -0.31
CA PRO A 55 -4.84 0.27 -0.44
C PRO A 55 -5.55 1.04 0.68
N VAL A 56 -5.04 0.96 1.92
CA VAL A 56 -5.60 1.70 3.06
C VAL A 56 -5.45 3.22 2.89
N LEU A 57 -4.33 3.69 2.32
CA LEU A 57 -4.12 5.12 2.06
C LEU A 57 -5.15 5.61 1.04
N VAL A 58 -5.28 4.90 -0.08
CA VAL A 58 -6.16 5.26 -1.19
C VAL A 58 -7.63 5.25 -0.77
N THR A 59 -8.06 4.21 -0.05
CA THR A 59 -9.44 4.12 0.45
C THR A 59 -9.75 5.20 1.49
N LYS A 60 -8.85 5.47 2.45
CA LYS A 60 -9.06 6.54 3.43
C LYS A 60 -9.07 7.92 2.77
N ALA A 61 -8.18 8.17 1.81
CA ALA A 61 -8.18 9.41 1.03
C ALA A 61 -9.49 9.60 0.26
N TRP A 62 -10.03 8.52 -0.32
CA TRP A 62 -11.32 8.56 -0.98
C TRP A 62 -12.45 8.96 -0.04
N PHE A 63 -12.55 8.33 1.13
CA PHE A 63 -13.59 8.69 2.11
C PHE A 63 -13.45 10.11 2.65
N HIS A 64 -12.21 10.56 2.86
CA HIS A 64 -11.94 11.93 3.25
C HIS A 64 -12.35 12.93 2.15
N TRP A 65 -12.06 12.61 0.89
CA TRP A 65 -12.50 13.39 -0.27
C TRP A 65 -14.02 13.42 -0.38
N CYS A 66 -14.71 12.29 -0.22
CA CYS A 66 -16.18 12.23 -0.18
C CYS A 66 -16.75 13.15 0.91
N GLY A 67 -16.20 13.07 2.13
CA GLY A 67 -16.62 13.92 3.25
C GLY A 67 -16.45 15.41 2.97
N GLN A 68 -15.33 15.81 2.37
CA GLN A 68 -15.10 17.22 2.00
C GLN A 68 -16.01 17.73 0.89
N ASN A 69 -16.39 16.87 -0.06
CA ASN A 69 -17.24 17.22 -1.20
C ASN A 69 -18.73 16.96 -0.93
N GLN A 70 -19.12 16.57 0.29
CA GLN A 70 -20.48 16.15 0.66
C GLN A 70 -21.05 15.08 -0.28
N LEU A 71 -20.17 14.23 -0.81
CA LEU A 71 -20.57 13.09 -1.63
C LEU A 71 -20.95 11.94 -0.70
N ASP A 72 -21.93 11.16 -1.11
CA ASP A 72 -22.23 9.91 -0.43
C ASP A 72 -20.97 9.05 -0.36
N THR A 73 -20.78 8.36 0.76
CA THR A 73 -19.58 7.55 1.03
C THR A 73 -19.67 6.23 0.25
N GLN A 74 -19.85 6.34 -1.05
CA GLN A 74 -20.07 5.26 -2.00
C GLN A 74 -18.78 4.95 -2.77
N GLU A 75 -18.73 3.74 -3.32
CA GLU A 75 -17.68 3.35 -4.25
C GLU A 75 -17.65 4.28 -5.46
N PRO A 76 -16.45 4.66 -5.94
CA PRO A 76 -16.32 5.52 -7.10
C PRO A 76 -16.81 4.80 -8.36
N GLU A 77 -17.84 5.37 -8.98
CA GLU A 77 -18.35 4.89 -10.25
C GLU A 77 -17.61 5.53 -11.43
N THR A 78 -17.25 6.81 -11.28
CA THR A 78 -16.63 7.65 -12.31
C THR A 78 -15.28 8.21 -11.83
N ARG A 79 -14.43 8.56 -12.80
CA ARG A 79 -13.13 9.20 -12.56
C ARG A 79 -13.32 10.70 -12.37
N ASP A 80 -12.86 11.22 -11.23
CA ASP A 80 -12.74 12.64 -10.93
C ASP A 80 -11.25 13.01 -10.92
N GLU A 81 -10.83 13.81 -11.89
CA GLU A 81 -9.42 14.21 -12.06
C GLU A 81 -8.88 15.02 -10.88
N ARG A 82 -9.74 15.56 -10.01
CA ARG A 82 -9.32 16.32 -8.82
C ARG A 82 -8.90 15.42 -7.66
N PHE A 83 -9.34 14.16 -7.66
CA PHE A 83 -9.04 13.24 -6.57
C PHE A 83 -7.54 12.91 -6.47
N PRO A 84 -6.82 12.54 -7.56
CA PRO A 84 -5.37 12.32 -7.50
C PRO A 84 -4.61 13.55 -6.99
N ASP A 85 -4.96 14.74 -7.49
CA ASP A 85 -4.37 16.00 -7.03
C ASP A 85 -4.61 16.20 -5.53
N PHE A 86 -5.82 15.92 -5.04
CA PHE A 86 -6.14 16.02 -3.63
C PHE A 86 -5.24 15.14 -2.75
N ILE A 87 -5.02 13.86 -3.11
CA ILE A 87 -4.16 12.99 -2.28
C ILE A 87 -2.71 13.50 -2.27
N ILE A 88 -2.22 14.00 -3.41
CA ILE A 88 -0.87 14.57 -3.49
C ILE A 88 -0.75 15.79 -2.57
N HIS A 89 -1.71 16.72 -2.63
CA HIS A 89 -1.73 17.91 -1.75
C HIS A 89 -1.77 17.50 -0.27
N LEU A 90 -2.58 16.51 0.09
CA LEU A 90 -2.67 16.00 1.45
C LEU A 90 -1.33 15.44 1.94
N LEU A 91 -0.64 14.64 1.11
CA LEU A 91 0.67 14.07 1.44
C LEU A 91 1.74 15.16 1.58
N MET A 92 1.75 16.15 0.68
CA MET A 92 2.68 17.27 0.74
C MET A 92 2.47 18.12 2.01
N GLU A 93 1.22 18.38 2.39
CA GLU A 93 0.90 19.14 3.60
C GLU A 93 1.32 18.39 4.86
N ASN A 94 1.08 17.07 4.90
CA ASN A 94 1.58 16.23 5.99
C ASN A 94 3.12 16.22 6.07
N MET A 95 3.83 16.21 4.94
CA MET A 95 5.29 16.32 4.93
C MET A 95 5.74 17.67 5.52
N ARG A 96 5.09 18.76 5.14
CA ARG A 96 5.36 20.10 5.68
C ARG A 96 5.14 20.17 7.20
N ALA A 97 4.03 19.59 7.69
CA ALA A 97 3.71 19.53 9.11
C ALA A 97 4.75 18.71 9.90
N GLU A 98 5.19 17.57 9.34
CA GLU A 98 6.23 16.72 9.92
C GLU A 98 7.62 17.36 9.93
N ASP A 99 7.96 18.19 8.93
CA ASP A 99 9.21 18.96 8.89
C ASP A 99 9.23 20.11 9.91
N GLY A 100 8.08 20.74 10.17
CA GLY A 100 7.93 21.79 11.18
C GLY A 100 7.96 21.27 12.62
N ALA A 101 7.51 20.03 12.84
CA ALA A 101 7.55 19.36 14.14
C ALA A 101 8.95 18.76 14.39
N LYS A 102 9.78 19.42 15.19
CA LYS A 102 11.05 18.85 15.68
C LYS A 102 10.79 17.50 16.37
N ARG A 103 10.94 16.40 15.62
CA ARG A 103 10.63 15.05 16.10
C ARG A 103 11.39 14.77 17.39
N LYS A 104 10.68 14.38 18.46
CA LYS A 104 11.30 13.76 19.64
C LYS A 104 12.06 12.53 19.15
N LYS A 105 13.39 12.59 19.24
CA LYS A 105 14.34 11.58 18.76
C LYS A 105 13.99 10.22 19.40
N GLY A 106 13.39 9.31 18.64
CA GLY A 106 13.15 7.92 19.06
C GLY A 106 11.77 7.30 18.77
N GLN A 107 10.76 8.08 18.33
CA GLN A 107 9.44 7.49 18.03
C GLN A 107 9.33 7.05 16.57
N THR A 108 9.53 5.77 16.30
CA THR A 108 9.11 5.12 15.04
C THR A 108 7.62 4.81 15.12
N MET A 109 6.82 5.52 14.33
CA MET A 109 5.39 5.27 14.19
C MET A 109 5.15 4.18 13.14
N SER A 110 4.22 3.27 13.40
CA SER A 110 3.76 2.30 12.41
C SER A 110 3.05 2.99 11.23
N LEU A 111 2.95 2.30 10.09
CA LEU A 111 2.21 2.82 8.93
C LEU A 111 0.75 3.13 9.28
N SER A 112 0.10 2.28 10.09
CA SER A 112 -1.29 2.52 10.51
C SER A 112 -1.39 3.83 11.28
N GLU A 113 -0.58 4.04 12.30
CA GLU A 113 -0.65 5.25 13.12
C GLU A 113 -0.32 6.52 12.33
N ARG A 114 0.56 6.42 11.33
CA ARG A 114 0.84 7.52 10.39
C ARG A 114 -0.37 7.85 9.53
N LEU A 115 -1.05 6.83 9.00
CA LEU A 115 -2.29 7.03 8.22
C LEU A 115 -3.42 7.54 9.11
N ASP A 116 -3.55 7.02 10.33
CA ASP A 116 -4.55 7.50 11.29
C ASP A 116 -4.33 8.99 11.58
N ARG A 117 -3.10 9.41 11.90
CA ARG A 117 -2.77 10.83 12.08
C ARG A 117 -3.04 11.67 10.83
N LEU A 118 -2.64 11.18 9.65
CA LEU A 118 -2.82 11.90 8.37
C LEU A 118 -4.28 12.26 8.10
N PHE A 119 -5.20 11.33 8.38
CA PHE A 119 -6.64 11.51 8.13
C PHE A 119 -7.41 11.94 9.38
N ALA A 120 -6.74 12.22 10.49
CA ALA A 120 -7.35 12.66 11.74
C ALA A 120 -7.37 14.19 11.92
N GLY A 121 -7.19 14.97 10.84
CA GLY A 121 -7.06 16.43 10.87
C GLY A 121 -7.98 17.12 11.90
N GLU A 122 -7.33 17.77 12.87
CA GLU A 122 -7.78 18.79 13.84
C GLU A 122 -9.26 18.79 14.31
N GLY A 123 -9.45 18.66 15.63
CA GLY A 123 -10.52 19.39 16.30
C GLY A 123 -11.87 18.68 16.46
N GLN A 124 -11.91 17.57 17.20
CA GLN A 124 -13.01 17.37 18.16
C GLN A 124 -12.54 17.84 19.55
N GLU A 125 -11.95 19.03 19.59
CA GLU A 125 -11.82 19.86 20.77
C GLU A 125 -12.83 21.01 20.57
N ASN A 126 -13.78 21.11 21.50
CA ASN A 126 -14.88 22.08 21.55
C ASN A 126 -16.20 21.69 20.86
N ALA A 127 -16.92 20.77 21.50
CA ALA A 127 -18.36 20.92 21.67
C ALA A 127 -18.66 20.95 23.17
N GLU A 128 -18.11 21.95 23.86
CA GLU A 128 -18.78 22.51 25.03
C GLU A 128 -19.83 23.48 24.49
N CYS A 129 -21.08 23.03 24.44
CA CYS A 129 -22.23 23.91 24.25
C CYS A 129 -23.26 23.53 25.31
N HIS A 130 -23.14 24.24 26.44
CA HIS A 130 -24.16 24.64 27.43
C HIS A 130 -25.18 23.63 27.96
#